data_AF-A0A972QJM5-F1
#
_entry.id   AF-A0A972QJM5-F1
#
_cell.length_a   1.000
_cell.length_b   1.000
_cell.length_c   1.000
_cell.angle_alpha   90.00
_cell.angle_beta   90.00
_cell.angle_gamma   90.00
#
_symmetry.space_group_name_H-M   'P 1'
#
loop_
_entity.id
_entity.type
_entity.pdbx_description
1 polymer ?
#
loop_
_entity_poly.entity_id
_entity_poly.type
_entity_poly.pdbx_seq_one_letter_code
_entity_poly.pdbx_strand_id
1 'polypeptide(L)'
;MDDVLGWLAQYGGWGFLIIVLLIFALCYEKFEKPVAKVYDLLSQVSTRWRRRAIKTEIQSNINSFSRSIDKEVPNTMPYNMELKFVTDVERAELLKTKNMILVRIRDRKHDDKNIVHAMLAFCPVGVLPTSRIYLDDCLGDAIDFTVTRKLLSATQHQSAITYLHREVIEPAIKEKPDLDNICRILDRFDDQGLFTKVVLRELRDFGAKVGSRYPTETHKSETRQFVEYMDVIAKRQPGEKCETSFNGNCISMIFLMVGTADKLATKGITGYLQAIQWARGRGLGRVYIAARDSLISEAERTAYLAQKRGLGKIVGKPKIYEATDIRGLRRKNVLIEMQLITSPFAPPEQGKLIED
;
A
#
# COMPACT_ATOMS: atom_id res chain seq x y z
N MET A 1 -22.51 64.38 -38.52
CA MET A 1 -22.01 63.70 -37.30
C MET A 1 -23.02 63.76 -36.16
N ASP A 2 -23.96 64.71 -36.21
CA ASP A 2 -24.92 64.94 -35.14
C ASP A 2 -26.08 63.91 -35.09
N ASP A 3 -26.41 63.26 -36.22
CA ASP A 3 -27.46 62.22 -36.25
C ASP A 3 -27.05 60.91 -35.56
N VAL A 4 -25.76 60.59 -35.50
CA VAL A 4 -25.25 59.36 -34.87
C VAL A 4 -25.24 59.49 -33.34
N LEU A 5 -24.99 60.70 -32.84
CA LEU A 5 -25.05 61.03 -31.41
C LEU A 5 -26.49 61.02 -30.88
N GLY A 6 -27.47 61.46 -31.68
CA GLY A 6 -28.89 61.36 -31.35
C GLY A 6 -29.39 59.91 -31.25
N TRP A 7 -28.91 59.03 -32.15
CA TRP A 7 -29.28 57.61 -32.15
C TRP A 7 -28.69 56.83 -30.96
N LEU A 8 -27.47 57.18 -30.53
CA LEU A 8 -26.79 56.61 -29.36
C LEU A 8 -27.47 56.97 -28.02
N ALA A 9 -28.06 58.16 -27.91
CA ALA A 9 -28.79 58.60 -26.72
C ALA A 9 -30.16 57.92 -26.58
N GLN A 10 -30.80 57.55 -27.70
CA GLN A 10 -32.15 56.97 -27.71
C GLN A 10 -32.16 55.45 -27.43
N TYR A 11 -31.07 54.73 -27.75
CA TYR A 11 -30.98 53.28 -27.55
C TYR A 11 -30.14 52.83 -26.34
N GLY A 12 -29.55 53.75 -25.58
CA GLY A 12 -28.78 53.42 -24.37
C GLY A 12 -27.77 52.29 -24.60
N GLY A 13 -27.45 51.52 -23.56
CA GLY A 13 -26.44 50.44 -23.60
C GLY A 13 -26.60 49.41 -24.74
N TRP A 14 -27.79 49.30 -25.35
CA TRP A 14 -28.04 48.45 -26.51
C TRP A 14 -27.45 48.98 -27.81
N GLY A 15 -27.43 50.30 -28.02
CA GLY A 15 -26.75 50.92 -29.17
C GLY A 15 -25.24 50.70 -29.12
N PHE A 16 -24.65 50.78 -27.92
CA PHE A 16 -23.24 50.43 -27.71
C PHE A 16 -22.98 48.95 -27.94
N LEU A 17 -23.86 48.06 -27.46
CA LEU A 17 -23.75 46.60 -27.68
C LEU A 17 -23.83 46.24 -29.17
N ILE A 18 -24.72 46.89 -29.93
CA ILE A 18 -24.86 46.72 -31.38
C ILE A 18 -23.65 47.25 -32.12
N ILE A 19 -23.10 48.41 -31.72
CA ILE A 19 -21.86 48.96 -32.31
C ILE A 19 -20.65 48.07 -32.00
N VAL A 20 -20.54 47.54 -30.77
CA VAL A 20 -19.52 46.55 -30.40
C VAL A 20 -19.69 45.27 -31.20
N LEU A 21 -20.92 44.77 -31.40
CA LEU A 21 -21.23 43.62 -32.27
C LEU A 21 -20.90 43.88 -33.74
N LEU A 22 -21.18 45.08 -34.25
CA LEU A 22 -20.87 45.50 -35.62
C LEU A 22 -19.37 45.64 -35.84
N ILE A 23 -18.64 46.21 -34.87
CA ILE A 23 -17.17 46.27 -34.89
C ILE A 23 -16.58 44.86 -34.79
N PHE A 24 -17.15 43.97 -33.96
CA PHE A 24 -16.73 42.57 -33.84
C PHE A 24 -16.99 41.77 -35.13
N ALA A 25 -18.11 42.03 -35.82
CA ALA A 25 -18.45 41.41 -37.10
C ALA A 25 -17.60 41.95 -38.27
N LEU A 26 -17.33 43.26 -38.32
CA LEU A 26 -16.55 43.91 -39.39
C LEU A 26 -15.03 43.72 -39.24
N CYS A 27 -14.52 43.50 -38.01
CA CYS A 27 -13.10 43.24 -37.76
C CYS A 27 -12.76 41.76 -37.55
N TYR A 28 -13.71 40.84 -37.76
CA TYR A 28 -13.57 39.40 -37.51
C TYR A 28 -12.31 38.79 -38.14
N GLU A 29 -11.93 39.20 -39.36
CA GLU A 29 -10.73 38.72 -40.06
C GLU A 29 -9.39 39.14 -39.44
N LYS A 30 -9.32 40.23 -38.66
CA LYS A 30 -8.05 40.73 -38.08
C LYS A 30 -7.84 40.35 -36.61
N PHE A 31 -8.83 39.72 -35.97
CA PHE A 31 -8.76 39.32 -34.56
C PHE A 31 -8.15 37.93 -34.31
N GLU A 32 -7.87 37.13 -35.33
CA GLU A 32 -7.28 35.79 -35.14
C GLU A 32 -5.95 35.82 -34.36
N LYS A 33 -5.07 36.79 -34.66
CA LYS A 33 -3.74 36.90 -34.01
C LYS A 33 -3.80 37.32 -32.53
N PRO A 34 -4.54 38.36 -32.11
CA PRO A 34 -4.66 38.71 -30.70
C PRO A 34 -5.46 37.67 -29.91
N VAL A 35 -6.51 37.08 -30.51
CA VAL A 35 -7.27 36.00 -29.88
C VAL A 35 -6.39 34.76 -29.67
N ALA A 36 -5.55 34.40 -30.64
CA ALA A 36 -4.56 33.34 -30.48
C ALA A 36 -3.57 33.64 -29.34
N LYS A 37 -3.08 34.87 -29.20
CA LYS A 37 -2.20 35.25 -28.07
C LYS A 37 -2.91 35.16 -26.71
N VAL A 38 -4.19 35.52 -26.65
CA VAL A 38 -5.00 35.38 -25.43
C VAL A 38 -5.23 33.90 -25.11
N TYR A 39 -5.54 33.07 -26.11
CA TYR A 39 -5.63 31.62 -25.93
C TYR A 39 -4.30 31.00 -25.54
N ASP A 40 -3.17 31.46 -26.10
CA ASP A 40 -1.83 31.00 -25.72
C ASP A 40 -1.54 31.37 -24.26
N LEU A 41 -1.85 32.59 -23.84
CA LEU A 41 -1.62 33.04 -22.47
C LEU A 41 -2.54 32.32 -21.47
N LEU A 42 -3.81 32.16 -21.82
CA LEU A 42 -4.77 31.36 -21.04
C LEU A 42 -4.39 29.88 -21.02
N SER A 43 -3.84 29.33 -22.10
CA SER A 43 -3.39 27.94 -22.17
C SER A 43 -2.14 27.71 -21.33
N GLN A 44 -1.21 28.67 -21.26
CA GLN A 44 -0.04 28.58 -20.39
C GLN A 44 -0.43 28.68 -18.92
N VAL A 45 -1.35 29.60 -18.60
CA VAL A 45 -1.94 29.70 -17.26
C VAL A 45 -2.65 28.38 -16.94
N SER A 46 -3.56 27.91 -17.77
CA SER A 46 -4.30 26.66 -17.54
C SER A 46 -3.38 25.44 -17.42
N THR A 47 -2.28 25.38 -18.17
CA THR A 47 -1.28 24.30 -18.06
C THR A 47 -0.56 24.34 -16.71
N ARG A 48 -0.20 25.52 -16.19
CA ARG A 48 0.37 25.66 -14.84
C ARG A 48 -0.62 25.25 -13.74
N TRP A 49 -1.87 25.67 -13.86
CA TRP A 49 -2.94 25.28 -12.92
C TRP A 49 -3.22 23.78 -12.99
N ARG A 50 -3.31 23.21 -14.21
CA ARG A 50 -3.46 21.77 -14.44
C ARG A 50 -2.33 20.99 -13.79
N ARG A 51 -1.08 21.37 -14.04
CA ARG A 51 0.10 20.73 -13.43
C ARG A 51 0.04 20.77 -11.90
N ARG A 52 -0.42 21.89 -11.33
CA ARG A 52 -0.59 22.03 -9.87
C ARG A 52 -1.74 21.17 -9.34
N ALA A 53 -2.85 21.07 -10.08
CA ALA A 53 -3.98 20.22 -9.73
C ALA A 53 -3.57 18.75 -9.71
N ILE A 54 -2.98 18.24 -10.81
CA ILE A 54 -2.46 16.87 -10.92
C ILE A 54 -1.46 16.59 -9.80
N LYS A 55 -0.52 17.51 -9.56
CA LYS A 55 0.43 17.38 -8.45
C LYS A 55 -0.28 17.17 -7.11
N THR A 56 -1.24 18.03 -6.81
CA THR A 56 -1.95 18.02 -5.52
C THR A 56 -2.78 16.75 -5.37
N GLU A 57 -3.44 16.32 -6.44
CA GLU A 57 -4.23 15.10 -6.49
C GLU A 57 -3.36 13.86 -6.24
N ILE A 58 -2.29 13.67 -7.02
CA ILE A 58 -1.36 12.54 -6.85
C ILE A 58 -0.77 12.53 -5.43
N GLN A 59 -0.33 13.69 -4.93
CA GLN A 59 0.18 13.80 -3.56
C GLN A 59 -0.87 13.43 -2.51
N SER A 60 -2.09 13.93 -2.66
CA SER A 60 -3.18 13.64 -1.73
C SER A 60 -3.52 12.16 -1.71
N ASN A 61 -3.63 11.54 -2.89
CA ASN A 61 -3.97 10.13 -3.06
C ASN A 61 -2.88 9.24 -2.43
N ILE A 62 -1.60 9.48 -2.77
CA ILE A 62 -0.48 8.69 -2.22
C ILE A 62 -0.33 8.90 -0.71
N ASN A 63 -0.47 10.12 -0.20
CA ASN A 63 -0.33 10.40 1.23
C ASN A 63 -1.48 9.82 2.05
N SER A 64 -2.72 9.94 1.58
CA SER A 64 -3.88 9.36 2.25
C SER A 64 -3.83 7.83 2.26
N PHE A 65 -3.38 7.21 1.17
CA PHE A 65 -3.14 5.78 1.08
C PHE A 65 -1.99 5.32 2.00
N SER A 66 -0.86 6.02 1.99
CA SER A 66 0.28 5.68 2.87
C SER A 66 -0.15 5.72 4.34
N ARG A 67 -0.93 6.73 4.74
CA ARG A 67 -1.51 6.82 6.10
C ARG A 67 -2.50 5.70 6.40
N SER A 68 -3.26 5.22 5.41
CA SER A 68 -4.22 4.13 5.64
C SER A 68 -3.51 2.80 5.88
N ILE A 69 -2.44 2.52 5.12
CA ILE A 69 -1.57 1.35 5.32
C ILE A 69 -0.84 1.46 6.66
N ASP A 70 -0.29 2.62 6.99
CA ASP A 70 0.45 2.81 8.24
C ASP A 70 -0.47 2.71 9.47
N LYS A 71 -1.73 3.15 9.37
CA LYS A 71 -2.74 2.93 10.40
C LYS A 71 -3.05 1.44 10.61
N GLU A 72 -3.00 0.63 9.56
CA GLU A 72 -3.21 -0.82 9.66
C GLU A 72 -1.97 -1.54 10.21
N VAL A 73 -0.78 -1.13 9.78
CA VAL A 73 0.51 -1.69 10.16
C VAL A 73 1.53 -0.54 10.32
N PRO A 74 1.76 -0.06 11.56
CA PRO A 74 2.58 1.14 11.82
C PRO A 74 4.01 1.08 11.27
N ASN A 75 4.58 2.18 10.82
CA ASN A 75 5.94 2.23 10.25
C ASN A 75 6.15 1.35 8.99
N THR A 76 5.09 1.01 8.26
CA THR A 76 5.22 0.30 6.96
C THR A 76 5.43 1.28 5.82
N MET A 77 4.72 2.42 5.87
CA MET A 77 4.81 3.52 4.91
C MET A 77 4.89 4.86 5.68
N PRO A 78 5.98 5.10 6.43
CA PRO A 78 6.04 6.19 7.40
C PRO A 78 6.21 7.59 6.79
N TYR A 79 6.54 7.68 5.50
CA TYR A 79 6.91 8.94 4.84
C TYR A 79 5.80 9.49 3.96
N ASN A 80 5.62 10.82 3.97
CA ASN A 80 4.75 11.49 3.01
C ASN A 80 5.52 11.78 1.70
N MET A 81 4.82 11.82 0.59
CA MET A 81 5.35 12.14 -0.73
C MET A 81 5.24 13.64 -1.05
N GLU A 82 6.36 14.24 -1.48
CA GLU A 82 6.39 15.52 -2.18
C GLU A 82 6.67 15.32 -3.68
N LEU A 83 5.75 15.72 -4.56
CA LEU A 83 5.92 15.57 -6.00
C LEU A 83 6.52 16.83 -6.65
N LYS A 84 7.53 16.67 -7.49
CA LYS A 84 8.07 17.72 -8.36
C LYS A 84 8.19 17.22 -9.79
N PHE A 85 7.66 17.98 -10.75
CA PHE A 85 7.84 17.68 -12.16
C PHE A 85 9.21 18.17 -12.64
N VAL A 86 9.95 17.32 -13.35
CA VAL A 86 11.28 17.61 -13.91
C VAL A 86 11.36 17.20 -15.38
N THR A 87 12.37 17.71 -16.09
CA THR A 87 12.53 17.46 -17.52
C THR A 87 13.26 16.15 -17.81
N ASP A 88 14.27 15.80 -17.01
CA ASP A 88 15.23 14.76 -17.42
C ASP A 88 15.12 13.44 -16.66
N VAL A 89 15.11 13.41 -15.33
CA VAL A 89 15.29 12.13 -14.61
C VAL A 89 14.17 11.89 -13.61
N GLU A 90 13.54 10.72 -13.74
CA GLU A 90 12.60 10.25 -12.71
C GLU A 90 13.40 9.65 -11.55
N ARG A 91 13.22 10.19 -10.35
CA ARG A 91 13.96 9.74 -9.16
C ARG A 91 13.21 10.09 -7.89
N ALA A 92 13.26 9.21 -6.89
CA ALA A 92 12.88 9.54 -5.53
C ALA A 92 14.11 9.73 -4.64
N GLU A 93 14.07 10.77 -3.79
CA GLU A 93 15.11 11.07 -2.82
C GLU A 93 14.48 11.30 -1.45
N LEU A 94 15.07 10.71 -0.41
CA LEU A 94 14.62 10.93 0.96
C LEU A 94 15.07 12.31 1.45
N LEU A 95 14.11 13.18 1.76
CA LEU A 95 14.39 14.44 2.44
C LEU A 95 14.35 14.20 3.96
N LYS A 96 15.52 13.84 4.51
CA LYS A 96 15.72 13.54 5.94
C LYS A 96 15.21 14.67 6.86
N THR A 97 15.20 15.91 6.39
CA THR A 97 14.80 17.08 7.17
C THR A 97 13.30 17.14 7.49
N LYS A 98 12.43 16.35 6.82
CA LYS A 98 10.95 16.47 6.97
C LYS A 98 10.18 15.15 7.06
N ASN A 99 10.83 13.98 7.13
CA ASN A 99 10.15 12.68 6.93
C ASN A 99 9.30 12.67 5.64
N MET A 100 9.87 13.25 4.57
CA MET A 100 9.22 13.33 3.26
C MET A 100 10.11 12.70 2.19
N ILE A 101 9.49 12.09 1.20
CA ILE A 101 10.15 11.58 0.01
C ILE A 101 9.86 12.54 -1.14
N LEU A 102 10.91 13.14 -1.68
CA LEU A 102 10.81 13.97 -2.86
C LEU A 102 10.82 13.07 -4.10
N VAL A 103 9.70 13.01 -4.79
CA VAL A 103 9.53 12.27 -6.04
C VAL A 103 9.61 13.26 -7.20
N ARG A 104 10.64 13.09 -8.03
CA ARG A 104 10.83 13.82 -9.28
C ARG A 104 10.36 12.93 -10.42
N ILE A 105 9.38 13.38 -11.22
CA ILE A 105 8.92 12.64 -12.40
C ILE A 105 8.81 13.55 -13.62
N ARG A 106 8.84 12.97 -14.82
CA ARG A 106 8.54 13.72 -16.04
C ARG A 106 7.04 13.94 -16.15
N ASP A 107 6.66 15.16 -16.54
CA ASP A 107 5.26 15.50 -16.76
C ASP A 107 4.76 14.85 -18.07
N ARG A 108 3.87 13.87 -17.96
CA ARG A 108 3.24 13.20 -19.10
C ARG A 108 1.86 13.79 -19.35
N LYS A 109 1.43 13.80 -20.62
CA LYS A 109 0.12 14.33 -21.04
C LYS A 109 -1.09 13.65 -20.36
N HIS A 110 -0.91 12.43 -19.86
CA HIS A 110 -1.96 11.62 -19.23
C HIS A 110 -1.72 11.48 -17.73
N ASP A 111 -2.71 11.90 -16.96
CA ASP A 111 -2.66 11.98 -15.50
C ASP A 111 -2.51 10.56 -14.89
N ASP A 112 -3.15 9.55 -15.50
CA ASP A 112 -3.02 8.12 -15.14
C ASP A 112 -1.60 7.59 -15.24
N LYS A 113 -0.80 8.08 -16.21
CA LYS A 113 0.60 7.67 -16.32
C LYS A 113 1.40 8.33 -15.20
N ASN A 114 1.13 9.60 -14.91
CA ASN A 114 1.84 10.35 -13.87
C ASN A 114 1.64 9.71 -12.49
N ILE A 115 0.45 9.24 -12.13
CA ILE A 115 0.22 8.57 -10.84
C ILE A 115 0.98 7.24 -10.73
N VAL A 116 1.00 6.43 -11.80
CA VAL A 116 1.75 5.16 -11.83
C VAL A 116 3.24 5.41 -11.65
N HIS A 117 3.82 6.33 -12.43
CA HIS A 117 5.25 6.66 -12.33
C HIS A 117 5.62 7.32 -11.00
N ALA A 118 4.74 8.18 -10.45
CA ALA A 118 4.94 8.74 -9.11
C ALA A 118 5.01 7.64 -8.05
N MET A 119 4.10 6.67 -8.12
CA MET A 119 4.04 5.59 -7.15
C MET A 119 5.22 4.61 -7.28
N LEU A 120 5.59 4.23 -8.51
CA LEU A 120 6.75 3.37 -8.76
C LEU A 120 8.08 4.04 -8.37
N ALA A 121 8.18 5.37 -8.48
CA ALA A 121 9.32 6.10 -7.94
C ALA A 121 9.29 6.16 -6.40
N PHE A 122 8.11 6.30 -5.80
CA PHE A 122 7.94 6.40 -4.35
C PHE A 122 8.19 5.07 -3.63
N CYS A 123 7.61 3.97 -4.11
CA CYS A 123 7.56 2.66 -3.45
C CYS A 123 8.93 2.14 -2.97
N PRO A 124 10.01 2.14 -3.79
CA PRO A 124 11.31 1.63 -3.37
C PRO A 124 11.90 2.30 -2.14
N VAL A 125 11.50 3.55 -1.85
CA VAL A 125 11.99 4.33 -0.70
C VAL A 125 10.91 4.45 0.39
N GLY A 126 9.64 4.46 0.01
CA GLY A 126 8.51 4.72 0.89
C GLY A 126 7.92 3.47 1.54
N VAL A 127 8.03 2.30 0.90
CA VAL A 127 7.46 1.04 1.39
C VAL A 127 8.57 0.20 2.03
N LEU A 128 8.35 -0.24 3.27
CA LEU A 128 9.30 -1.08 4.02
C LEU A 128 10.72 -0.50 4.04
N PRO A 129 10.93 0.78 4.39
CA PRO A 129 12.23 1.44 4.25
C PRO A 129 13.35 0.75 5.04
N THR A 130 13.03 0.15 6.19
CA THR A 130 13.98 -0.59 7.04
C THR A 130 14.38 -1.94 6.46
N SER A 131 13.54 -2.52 5.60
CA SER A 131 13.66 -3.91 5.15
C SER A 131 14.11 -4.02 3.70
N ARG A 132 13.99 -2.92 2.94
CA ARG A 132 14.23 -2.86 1.50
C ARG A 132 15.57 -3.44 1.09
N ILE A 133 16.63 -3.13 1.82
CA ILE A 133 18.01 -3.59 1.52
C ILE A 133 18.18 -5.11 1.66
N TYR A 134 17.25 -5.79 2.32
CA TYR A 134 17.31 -7.23 2.58
C TYR A 134 16.37 -8.05 1.70
N LEU A 135 15.62 -7.40 0.80
CA LEU A 135 14.76 -8.09 -0.16
C LEU A 135 15.56 -8.42 -1.41
N ASP A 136 15.24 -9.53 -2.07
CA ASP A 136 15.71 -9.75 -3.44
C ASP A 136 14.98 -8.82 -4.42
N ASP A 137 15.61 -8.56 -5.56
CA ASP A 137 15.11 -7.59 -6.54
C ASP A 137 13.71 -7.94 -7.05
N CYS A 138 13.42 -9.23 -7.30
CA CYS A 138 12.11 -9.67 -7.78
C CYS A 138 11.04 -9.47 -6.70
N LEU A 139 11.33 -9.78 -5.44
CA LEU A 139 10.41 -9.55 -4.33
C LEU A 139 10.17 -8.06 -4.09
N GLY A 140 11.22 -7.23 -4.16
CA GLY A 140 11.10 -5.78 -4.06
C GLY A 140 10.20 -5.19 -5.14
N ASP A 141 10.44 -5.55 -6.40
CA ASP A 141 9.64 -5.10 -7.55
C ASP A 141 8.18 -5.58 -7.45
N ALA A 142 7.96 -6.85 -7.07
CA ALA A 142 6.62 -7.40 -6.90
C ALA A 142 5.83 -6.67 -5.79
N ILE A 143 6.47 -6.35 -4.66
CA ILE A 143 5.85 -5.55 -3.59
C ILE A 143 5.47 -4.16 -4.13
N ASP A 144 6.35 -3.50 -4.88
CA ASP A 144 6.07 -2.18 -5.44
C ASP A 144 4.89 -2.22 -6.40
N PHE A 145 4.80 -3.24 -7.25
CA PHE A 145 3.68 -3.45 -8.16
C PHE A 145 2.38 -3.74 -7.42
N THR A 146 2.40 -4.60 -6.40
CA THR A 146 1.21 -4.92 -5.60
C THR A 146 0.72 -3.69 -4.84
N VAL A 147 1.60 -2.92 -4.19
CA VAL A 147 1.22 -1.69 -3.48
C VAL A 147 0.70 -0.64 -4.45
N THR A 148 1.35 -0.47 -5.60
CA THR A 148 0.89 0.47 -6.65
C THR A 148 -0.49 0.09 -7.15
N ARG A 149 -0.71 -1.19 -7.49
CA ARG A 149 -2.02 -1.68 -7.93
C ARG A 149 -3.08 -1.45 -6.85
N LYS A 150 -2.75 -1.74 -5.59
CA LYS A 150 -3.66 -1.53 -4.45
C LYS A 150 -4.07 -0.06 -4.30
N LEU A 151 -3.14 0.88 -4.46
CA LEU A 151 -3.45 2.32 -4.49
C LEU A 151 -4.44 2.62 -5.63
N LEU A 152 -4.11 2.21 -6.85
CA LEU A 152 -4.91 2.53 -8.04
C LEU A 152 -6.34 1.97 -7.95
N SER A 153 -6.48 0.77 -7.40
CA SER A 153 -7.78 0.15 -7.10
C SER A 153 -8.56 0.92 -6.04
N ALA A 154 -7.89 1.45 -5.00
CA ALA A 154 -8.53 2.27 -3.97
C ALA A 154 -9.01 3.63 -4.51
N THR A 155 -8.31 4.20 -5.49
CA THR A 155 -8.65 5.47 -6.15
C THR A 155 -9.53 5.31 -7.40
N GLN A 156 -9.90 4.09 -7.77
CA GLN A 156 -10.75 3.76 -8.94
C GLN A 156 -10.16 4.18 -10.31
N HIS A 157 -8.83 4.20 -10.47
CA HIS A 157 -8.18 4.53 -11.75
C HIS A 157 -7.98 3.28 -12.64
N GLN A 158 -9.04 2.79 -13.28
CA GLN A 158 -8.98 1.56 -14.08
C GLN A 158 -8.03 1.62 -15.29
N SER A 159 -7.95 2.79 -15.94
CA SER A 159 -7.00 3.07 -17.03
C SER A 159 -5.56 3.01 -16.56
N ALA A 160 -5.27 3.54 -15.36
CA ALA A 160 -3.95 3.47 -14.75
C ALA A 160 -3.55 2.02 -14.39
N ILE A 161 -4.50 1.19 -13.93
CA ILE A 161 -4.25 -0.24 -13.69
C ILE A 161 -3.89 -0.96 -15.00
N THR A 162 -4.64 -0.67 -16.07
CA THR A 162 -4.37 -1.25 -17.40
C THR A 162 -2.98 -0.82 -17.91
N TYR A 163 -2.62 0.46 -17.71
CA TYR A 163 -1.30 0.98 -18.04
C TYR A 163 -0.20 0.30 -17.23
N LEU A 164 -0.37 0.17 -15.90
CA LEU A 164 0.57 -0.51 -15.01
C LEU A 164 0.84 -1.95 -15.50
N HIS A 165 -0.21 -2.70 -15.86
CA HIS A 165 -0.04 -4.07 -16.32
C HIS A 165 0.74 -4.17 -17.64
N ARG A 166 0.27 -3.46 -18.67
CA ARG A 166 0.81 -3.59 -20.04
C ARG A 166 2.17 -2.95 -20.23
N GLU A 167 2.38 -1.78 -19.62
CA GLU A 167 3.54 -0.93 -19.93
C GLU A 167 4.64 -1.02 -18.87
N VAL A 168 4.35 -1.61 -17.70
CA VAL A 168 5.33 -1.75 -16.60
C VAL A 168 5.53 -3.21 -16.24
N ILE A 169 4.48 -3.92 -15.84
CA ILE A 169 4.60 -5.29 -15.31
C ILE A 169 4.99 -6.29 -16.42
N GLU A 170 4.30 -6.28 -17.56
CA GLU A 170 4.58 -7.19 -18.68
C GLU A 170 6.04 -7.09 -19.19
N PRO A 171 6.60 -5.88 -19.44
CA PRO A 171 8.02 -5.74 -19.76
C PRO A 171 8.96 -6.25 -18.65
N ALA A 172 8.67 -5.93 -17.39
CA ALA A 172 9.50 -6.37 -16.26
C ALA A 172 9.52 -7.89 -16.10
N ILE A 173 8.40 -8.57 -16.35
CA ILE A 173 8.31 -10.04 -16.35
C ILE A 173 9.13 -10.64 -17.49
N LYS A 174 9.15 -10.02 -18.68
CA LYS A 174 9.97 -10.50 -19.81
C LYS A 174 11.46 -10.42 -19.51
N GLU A 175 11.89 -9.43 -18.72
CA GLU A 175 13.27 -9.28 -18.26
C GLU A 175 13.60 -10.25 -17.11
N LYS A 176 12.68 -10.45 -16.16
CA LYS A 176 12.86 -11.27 -14.96
C LYS A 176 11.75 -12.33 -14.87
N PRO A 177 11.92 -13.55 -15.42
CA PRO A 177 10.88 -14.58 -15.43
C PRO A 177 10.33 -14.95 -14.04
N ASP A 178 11.20 -14.96 -13.01
CA ASP A 178 10.81 -15.27 -11.62
C ASP A 178 9.81 -14.25 -11.01
N LEU A 179 9.74 -13.05 -11.59
CA LEU A 179 8.89 -11.97 -11.13
C LEU A 179 7.40 -12.29 -11.30
N ASP A 180 7.01 -13.01 -12.36
CA ASP A 180 5.61 -13.38 -12.62
C ASP A 180 5.06 -14.24 -11.49
N ASN A 181 5.84 -15.24 -11.05
CA ASN A 181 5.43 -16.12 -9.97
C ASN A 181 5.22 -15.34 -8.66
N ILE A 182 6.16 -14.46 -8.30
CA ILE A 182 6.04 -13.65 -7.08
C ILE A 182 4.85 -12.68 -7.17
N CYS A 183 4.66 -12.02 -8.32
CA CYS A 183 3.51 -11.13 -8.54
C CYS A 183 2.18 -11.88 -8.28
N ARG A 184 2.03 -13.09 -8.83
CA ARG A 184 0.83 -13.92 -8.62
C ARG A 184 0.64 -14.35 -7.17
N ILE A 185 1.73 -14.61 -6.46
CA ILE A 185 1.70 -14.94 -5.03
C ILE A 185 1.20 -13.73 -4.23
N LEU A 186 1.76 -12.55 -4.46
CA LEU A 186 1.37 -11.34 -3.73
C LEU A 186 -0.06 -10.88 -4.06
N ASP A 187 -0.51 -11.04 -5.31
CA ASP A 187 -1.89 -10.76 -5.70
C ASP A 187 -2.87 -11.64 -4.90
N ARG A 188 -2.57 -12.93 -4.76
CA ARG A 188 -3.37 -13.85 -3.92
C ARG A 188 -3.40 -13.39 -2.46
N PHE A 189 -2.29 -12.92 -1.93
CA PHE A 189 -2.24 -12.41 -0.56
C PHE A 189 -3.08 -11.15 -0.38
N ASP A 190 -3.13 -10.28 -1.40
CA ASP A 190 -3.92 -9.07 -1.33
C ASP A 190 -5.42 -9.39 -1.34
N ASP A 191 -5.86 -10.29 -2.23
CA ASP A 191 -7.24 -10.78 -2.31
C ASP A 191 -7.71 -11.45 -1.01
N GLN A 192 -6.80 -12.16 -0.34
CA GLN A 192 -7.04 -12.82 0.95
C GLN A 192 -6.84 -11.90 2.16
N GLY A 193 -6.45 -10.63 1.95
CA GLY A 193 -6.19 -9.66 3.01
C GLY A 193 -4.95 -9.94 3.88
N LEU A 194 -4.10 -10.89 3.47
CA LEU A 194 -2.88 -11.30 4.16
C LEU A 194 -1.68 -10.41 3.84
N PHE A 195 -1.68 -9.75 2.66
CA PHE A 195 -0.56 -8.95 2.17
C PHE A 195 -0.16 -7.85 3.16
N THR A 196 -1.09 -6.96 3.53
CA THR A 196 -0.79 -5.89 4.50
C THR A 196 -0.65 -6.45 5.91
N LYS A 197 -1.59 -7.28 6.36
CA LYS A 197 -1.72 -7.69 7.77
C LYS A 197 -0.62 -8.62 8.27
N VAL A 198 -0.02 -9.41 7.39
CA VAL A 198 0.99 -10.42 7.72
C VAL A 198 2.27 -10.14 6.95
N VAL A 199 2.23 -10.12 5.62
CA VAL A 199 3.46 -10.08 4.81
C VAL A 199 4.24 -8.78 5.03
N LEU A 200 3.61 -7.62 4.79
CA LEU A 200 4.28 -6.33 5.01
C LEU A 200 4.69 -6.15 6.48
N ARG A 201 3.88 -6.64 7.42
CA ARG A 201 4.18 -6.61 8.85
C ARG A 201 5.44 -7.40 9.22
N GLU A 202 5.52 -8.66 8.81
CA GLU A 202 6.66 -9.52 9.11
C GLU A 202 7.93 -9.00 8.45
N LEU A 203 7.83 -8.54 7.20
CA LEU A 203 8.97 -7.94 6.51
C LEU A 203 9.44 -6.67 7.24
N ARG A 204 8.51 -5.78 7.63
CA ARG A 204 8.81 -4.55 8.40
C ARG A 204 9.49 -4.85 9.73
N ASP A 205 9.00 -5.87 10.46
CA ASP A 205 9.60 -6.31 11.72
C ASP A 205 10.96 -6.99 11.50
N PHE A 206 11.12 -7.72 10.39
CA PHE A 206 12.39 -8.31 9.99
C PHE A 206 13.47 -7.23 9.81
N GLY A 207 13.18 -6.16 9.06
CA GLY A 207 14.13 -5.04 8.93
C GLY A 207 14.48 -4.41 10.27
N ALA A 208 13.51 -4.27 11.18
CA ALA A 208 13.76 -3.74 12.54
C ALA A 208 14.63 -4.68 13.40
N LYS A 209 14.46 -6.01 13.28
CA LYS A 209 15.24 -7.02 14.01
C LYS A 209 16.67 -7.15 13.48
N VAL A 210 16.84 -7.15 12.16
CA VAL A 210 18.16 -7.20 11.53
C VAL A 210 18.92 -5.90 11.78
N GLY A 211 18.21 -4.77 11.82
CA GLY A 211 18.76 -3.46 12.18
C GLY A 211 19.66 -2.89 11.08
N SER A 212 20.85 -2.43 11.45
CA SER A 212 21.82 -1.79 10.54
C SER A 212 22.91 -2.76 10.03
N ARG A 213 22.64 -4.07 10.05
CA ARG A 213 23.60 -5.06 9.55
C ARG A 213 23.74 -4.96 8.04
N TYR A 214 24.90 -5.35 7.53
CA TYR A 214 25.10 -5.43 6.08
C TYR A 214 24.15 -6.49 5.48
N PRO A 215 23.50 -6.21 4.33
CA PRO A 215 22.62 -7.17 3.68
C PRO A 215 23.41 -8.37 3.17
N THR A 216 22.93 -9.57 3.52
CA THR A 216 23.54 -10.84 3.12
C THR A 216 22.54 -11.63 2.28
N GLU A 217 23.04 -12.56 1.47
CA GLU A 217 22.18 -13.48 0.71
C GLU A 217 21.32 -14.35 1.63
N THR A 218 21.76 -14.61 2.87
CA THR A 218 20.92 -15.28 3.88
C THR A 218 19.70 -14.47 4.28
N HIS A 219 19.82 -13.13 4.36
CA HIS A 219 18.66 -12.27 4.65
C HIS A 219 17.65 -12.30 3.49
N LYS A 220 18.13 -12.17 2.25
CA LYS A 220 17.28 -12.24 1.05
C LYS A 220 16.59 -13.60 0.95
N SER A 221 17.35 -14.68 1.10
CA SER A 221 16.81 -16.04 1.07
C SER A 221 15.75 -16.27 2.15
N GLU A 222 15.94 -15.76 3.37
CA GLU A 222 14.94 -15.90 4.43
C GLU A 222 13.64 -15.16 4.10
N THR A 223 13.72 -13.93 3.61
CA THR A 223 12.52 -13.16 3.21
C THR A 223 11.77 -13.83 2.05
N ARG A 224 12.50 -14.42 1.10
CA ARG A 224 11.91 -15.16 -0.02
C ARG A 224 11.23 -16.46 0.44
N GLN A 225 11.91 -17.25 1.26
CA GLN A 225 11.35 -18.47 1.85
C GLN A 225 10.11 -18.18 2.70
N PHE A 226 10.09 -17.05 3.41
CA PHE A 226 8.90 -16.62 4.14
C PHE A 226 7.72 -16.37 3.20
N VAL A 227 7.92 -15.67 2.08
CA VAL A 227 6.86 -15.42 1.07
C VAL A 227 6.38 -16.72 0.45
N GLU A 228 7.27 -17.64 0.13
CA GLU A 228 6.92 -18.97 -0.39
C GLU A 228 6.14 -19.81 0.62
N TYR A 229 6.57 -19.81 1.89
CA TYR A 229 5.82 -20.42 2.98
C TYR A 229 4.40 -19.82 3.12
N MET A 230 4.28 -18.49 3.02
CA MET A 230 2.99 -17.82 3.06
C MET A 230 2.08 -18.25 1.91
N ASP A 231 2.62 -18.57 0.73
CA ASP A 231 1.85 -19.08 -0.40
C ASP A 231 1.28 -20.48 -0.13
N VAL A 232 2.04 -21.34 0.56
CA VAL A 232 1.54 -22.63 1.05
C VAL A 232 0.35 -22.41 2.00
N ILE A 233 0.45 -21.46 2.93
CA ILE A 233 -0.65 -21.13 3.85
C ILE A 233 -1.87 -20.58 3.10
N ALA A 234 -1.66 -19.68 2.13
CA ALA A 234 -2.73 -19.04 1.36
C ALA A 234 -3.49 -20.01 0.44
N LYS A 235 -2.81 -21.04 -0.07
CA LYS A 235 -3.41 -22.07 -0.94
C LYS A 235 -4.08 -23.21 -0.18
N ARG A 236 -3.80 -23.34 1.11
CA ARG A 236 -4.26 -24.46 1.94
C ARG A 236 -5.77 -24.65 1.89
N GLN A 237 -6.21 -25.88 1.62
CA GLN A 237 -7.61 -26.28 1.69
C GLN A 237 -8.02 -26.74 3.10
N PRO A 238 -9.30 -26.62 3.48
CA PRO A 238 -9.81 -27.19 4.73
C PRO A 238 -9.50 -28.69 4.83
N GLY A 239 -8.89 -29.12 5.94
CA GLY A 239 -8.51 -30.52 6.17
C GLY A 239 -7.13 -30.92 5.64
N GLU A 240 -6.52 -30.11 4.77
CA GLU A 240 -5.18 -30.37 4.26
C GLU A 240 -4.12 -30.25 5.37
N LYS A 241 -3.19 -31.20 5.41
CA LYS A 241 -2.03 -31.16 6.31
C LYS A 241 -0.92 -30.38 5.60
N CYS A 242 -0.56 -29.22 6.15
CA CYS A 242 0.60 -28.45 5.74
C CYS A 242 1.40 -28.04 6.98
N GLU A 243 2.67 -27.71 6.79
CA GLU A 243 3.45 -27.07 7.85
C GLU A 243 2.87 -25.67 8.08
N THR A 244 2.47 -25.39 9.32
CA THR A 244 1.87 -24.12 9.71
C THR A 244 2.83 -23.23 10.48
N SER A 245 4.10 -23.61 10.60
CA SER A 245 5.15 -22.85 11.27
C SER A 245 6.24 -22.47 10.28
N PHE A 246 6.73 -21.24 10.42
CA PHE A 246 7.95 -20.77 9.77
C PHE A 246 8.97 -20.44 10.85
N ASN A 247 10.17 -21.01 10.75
CA ASN A 247 11.24 -20.82 11.73
C ASN A 247 12.53 -20.41 11.03
N GLY A 248 12.58 -19.16 10.57
CA GLY A 248 13.79 -18.50 10.09
C GLY A 248 14.61 -17.91 11.24
N ASN A 249 15.76 -17.32 10.90
CA ASN A 249 16.67 -16.73 11.89
C ASN A 249 16.09 -15.46 12.53
N CYS A 250 15.31 -14.69 11.77
CA CYS A 250 14.71 -13.42 12.18
C CYS A 250 13.17 -13.46 12.13
N ILE A 251 12.59 -14.19 11.18
CA ILE A 251 11.14 -14.41 11.08
C ILE A 251 10.81 -15.77 11.70
N SER A 252 10.06 -15.75 12.80
CA SER A 252 9.66 -16.97 13.51
C SER A 252 8.19 -16.87 13.90
N MET A 253 7.33 -17.67 13.28
CA MET A 253 5.88 -17.58 13.47
C MET A 253 5.14 -18.89 13.21
N ILE A 254 3.89 -18.96 13.67
CA ILE A 254 2.98 -20.07 13.38
C ILE A 254 1.57 -19.55 13.11
N PHE A 255 0.91 -20.14 12.11
CA PHE A 255 -0.52 -19.98 11.87
C PHE A 255 -1.32 -21.03 12.63
N LEU A 256 -2.22 -20.57 13.48
CA LEU A 256 -3.21 -21.38 14.16
C LEU A 256 -4.58 -21.15 13.52
N MET A 257 -4.94 -22.03 12.59
CA MET A 257 -6.24 -21.97 11.93
C MET A 257 -7.30 -22.67 12.78
N VAL A 258 -8.23 -21.90 13.33
CA VAL A 258 -9.39 -22.40 14.07
C VAL A 258 -10.47 -22.72 13.04
N GLY A 259 -10.58 -23.99 12.65
CA GLY A 259 -11.22 -24.29 11.36
C GLY A 259 -11.79 -25.69 11.11
N THR A 260 -11.72 -26.63 12.05
CA THR A 260 -12.39 -27.93 11.85
C THR A 260 -13.36 -28.17 12.98
N ALA A 261 -14.66 -28.16 12.67
CA ALA A 261 -15.74 -28.50 13.58
C ALA A 261 -15.43 -29.82 14.31
N ASP A 262 -14.85 -30.80 13.62
CA ASP A 262 -14.43 -32.07 14.20
C ASP A 262 -13.34 -31.92 15.27
N LYS A 263 -12.33 -31.05 15.07
CA LYS A 263 -11.30 -30.81 16.11
C LYS A 263 -11.86 -30.03 17.29
N LEU A 264 -12.77 -29.10 17.05
CA LEU A 264 -13.48 -28.39 18.11
C LEU A 264 -14.39 -29.35 18.90
N ALA A 265 -15.11 -30.24 18.21
CA ALA A 265 -16.00 -31.22 18.82
C ALA A 265 -15.23 -32.29 19.60
N THR A 266 -14.04 -32.72 19.13
CA THR A 266 -13.25 -33.79 19.76
C THR A 266 -12.28 -33.30 20.83
N LYS A 267 -11.57 -32.19 20.60
CA LYS A 267 -10.49 -31.70 21.50
C LYS A 267 -10.82 -30.38 22.17
N GLY A 268 -11.91 -29.72 21.78
CA GLY A 268 -12.25 -28.39 22.25
C GLY A 268 -11.13 -27.38 22.00
N ILE A 269 -11.14 -26.32 22.80
CA ILE A 269 -10.14 -25.24 22.75
C ILE A 269 -8.77 -25.71 23.26
N THR A 270 -8.73 -26.76 24.07
CA THR A 270 -7.50 -27.29 24.69
C THR A 270 -6.45 -27.65 23.66
N GLY A 271 -6.85 -28.21 22.50
CA GLY A 271 -5.91 -28.54 21.42
C GLY A 271 -5.21 -27.31 20.85
N TYR A 272 -5.90 -26.17 20.74
CA TYR A 272 -5.31 -24.92 20.27
C TYR A 272 -4.35 -24.33 21.30
N LEU A 273 -4.69 -24.41 22.60
CA LEU A 273 -3.81 -23.95 23.67
C LEU A 273 -2.52 -24.79 23.77
N GLN A 274 -2.61 -26.10 23.55
CA GLN A 274 -1.45 -26.99 23.47
C GLN A 274 -0.57 -26.64 22.27
N ALA A 275 -1.15 -26.31 21.10
CA ALA A 275 -0.38 -25.89 19.93
C ALA A 275 0.38 -24.57 20.20
N ILE A 276 -0.24 -23.61 20.89
CA ILE A 276 0.40 -22.36 21.31
C ILE A 276 1.53 -22.65 22.31
N GLN A 277 1.30 -23.53 23.28
CA GLN A 277 2.32 -23.92 24.25
C GLN A 277 3.51 -24.62 23.57
N TRP A 278 3.25 -25.49 22.60
CA TRP A 278 4.27 -26.14 21.78
C TRP A 278 5.07 -25.13 20.96
N ALA A 279 4.39 -24.15 20.34
CA ALA A 279 5.04 -23.08 19.57
C ALA A 279 5.98 -22.26 20.45
N ARG A 280 5.54 -21.93 21.67
CA ARG A 280 6.37 -21.27 22.69
C ARG A 280 7.57 -22.13 23.09
N GLY A 281 7.38 -23.43 23.29
CA GLY A 281 8.46 -24.36 23.63
C GLY A 281 9.53 -24.49 22.53
N ARG A 282 9.16 -24.25 21.27
CA ARG A 282 10.09 -24.18 20.13
C ARG A 282 10.76 -22.82 19.93
N GLY A 283 10.49 -21.85 20.79
CA GLY A 283 11.06 -20.51 20.67
C GLY A 283 10.46 -19.66 19.54
N LEU A 284 9.29 -20.02 19.02
CA LEU A 284 8.63 -19.18 18.01
C LEU A 284 8.19 -17.85 18.62
N GLY A 285 8.45 -16.75 17.92
CA GLY A 285 8.14 -15.41 18.41
C GLY A 285 6.67 -15.01 18.32
N ARG A 286 5.92 -15.51 17.33
CA ARG A 286 4.56 -15.03 17.04
C ARG A 286 3.58 -16.13 16.65
N VAL A 287 2.33 -15.97 17.07
CA VAL A 287 1.20 -16.79 16.63
C VAL A 287 0.18 -15.89 15.93
N TYR A 288 -0.25 -16.32 14.74
CA TYR A 288 -1.41 -15.78 14.05
C TYR A 288 -2.59 -16.73 14.22
N ILE A 289 -3.58 -16.34 15.02
CA ILE A 289 -4.81 -17.12 15.19
C ILE A 289 -5.81 -16.62 14.15
N ALA A 290 -6.18 -17.51 13.22
CA ALA A 290 -7.05 -17.17 12.10
C ALA A 290 -8.33 -18.01 12.14
N ALA A 291 -9.48 -17.37 11.91
CA ALA A 291 -10.78 -18.03 11.79
C ALA A 291 -11.70 -17.32 10.79
N ARG A 292 -12.78 -18.00 10.42
CA ARG A 292 -13.79 -17.51 9.47
C ARG A 292 -15.19 -17.63 10.04
N ASP A 293 -16.06 -16.74 9.58
CA ASP A 293 -17.51 -16.81 9.76
C ASP A 293 -17.91 -17.09 11.24
N SER A 294 -18.61 -18.19 11.50
CA SER A 294 -19.08 -18.57 12.85
C SER A 294 -17.96 -18.96 13.83
N LEU A 295 -16.74 -19.20 13.36
CA LEU A 295 -15.60 -19.62 14.19
C LEU A 295 -14.78 -18.45 14.73
N ILE A 296 -15.15 -17.21 14.38
CA ILE A 296 -14.45 -16.00 14.85
C ILE A 296 -14.46 -15.91 16.37
N SER A 297 -15.60 -16.18 17.02
CA SER A 297 -15.72 -16.18 18.48
C SER A 297 -14.81 -17.21 19.15
N GLU A 298 -14.59 -18.37 18.51
CA GLU A 298 -13.70 -19.40 19.03
C GLU A 298 -12.22 -19.01 18.92
N ALA A 299 -11.82 -18.30 17.87
CA ALA A 299 -10.48 -17.72 17.78
C ALA A 299 -10.25 -16.66 18.85
N GLU A 300 -11.22 -15.77 19.08
CA GLU A 300 -11.15 -14.75 20.13
C GLU A 300 -11.05 -15.39 21.52
N ARG A 301 -11.88 -16.41 21.78
CA ARG A 301 -11.85 -17.18 23.02
C ARG A 301 -10.52 -17.90 23.22
N THR A 302 -9.96 -18.49 22.15
CA THR A 302 -8.65 -19.15 22.18
C THR A 302 -7.54 -18.15 22.54
N ALA A 303 -7.52 -16.99 21.88
CA ALA A 303 -6.54 -15.93 22.14
C ALA A 303 -6.65 -15.40 23.59
N TYR A 304 -7.87 -15.14 24.05
CA TYR A 304 -8.14 -14.69 25.41
C TYR A 304 -7.65 -15.69 26.46
N LEU A 305 -7.96 -16.98 26.29
CA LEU A 305 -7.52 -18.03 27.21
C LEU A 305 -6.00 -18.22 27.17
N ALA A 306 -5.37 -18.14 26.00
CA ALA A 306 -3.92 -18.22 25.86
C ALA A 306 -3.22 -17.08 26.61
N GLN A 307 -3.73 -15.84 26.48
CA GLN A 307 -3.23 -14.70 27.23
C GLN A 307 -3.44 -14.85 28.73
N LYS A 308 -4.63 -15.27 29.17
CA LYS A 308 -4.94 -15.49 30.60
C LYS A 308 -4.03 -16.56 31.24
N ARG A 309 -3.58 -17.54 30.46
CA ARG A 309 -2.62 -18.58 30.89
C ARG A 309 -1.15 -18.16 30.78
N GLY A 310 -0.86 -16.91 30.40
CA GLY A 310 0.51 -16.42 30.25
C GLY A 310 1.29 -17.08 29.11
N LEU A 311 0.61 -17.60 28.08
CA LEU A 311 1.29 -18.21 26.92
C LEU A 311 1.81 -17.16 25.93
N GLY A 312 1.19 -15.98 25.91
CA GLY A 312 1.53 -14.88 25.02
C GLY A 312 0.71 -13.64 25.34
N LYS A 313 0.98 -12.55 24.62
CA LYS A 313 0.27 -11.27 24.73
C LYS A 313 -0.38 -10.94 23.38
N ILE A 314 -1.67 -10.67 23.37
CA ILE A 314 -2.36 -10.21 22.16
C ILE A 314 -1.78 -8.84 21.77
N VAL A 315 -1.43 -8.68 20.49
CA VAL A 315 -0.85 -7.45 19.94
C VAL A 315 -1.93 -6.70 19.17
N GLY A 316 -2.25 -5.51 19.66
CA GLY A 316 -3.29 -4.67 19.04
C GLY A 316 -4.70 -5.26 19.15
N LYS A 317 -5.61 -4.77 18.31
CA LYS A 317 -6.99 -5.27 18.25
C LYS A 317 -7.10 -6.41 17.22
N PRO A 318 -7.93 -7.43 17.47
CA PRO A 318 -8.31 -8.42 16.45
C PRO A 318 -8.68 -7.75 15.13
N LYS A 319 -8.05 -8.18 14.04
CA LYS A 319 -8.33 -7.64 12.71
C LYS A 319 -9.45 -8.45 12.08
N ILE A 320 -10.66 -7.91 12.11
CA ILE A 320 -11.81 -8.46 11.38
C ILE A 320 -11.86 -7.81 10.00
N TYR A 321 -11.96 -8.63 8.96
CA TYR A 321 -11.99 -8.14 7.58
C TYR A 321 -12.75 -9.10 6.67
N GLU A 322 -13.20 -8.58 5.54
CA GLU A 322 -13.76 -9.40 4.48
C GLU A 322 -12.68 -9.70 3.45
N ALA A 323 -12.62 -10.95 3.01
CA ALA A 323 -11.68 -11.39 1.98
C ALA A 323 -12.29 -12.52 1.17
N THR A 324 -11.77 -12.67 -0.05
CA THR A 324 -12.19 -13.71 -0.99
C THR A 324 -11.48 -15.02 -0.63
N ASP A 325 -12.24 -16.10 -0.47
CA ASP A 325 -11.66 -17.43 -0.25
C ASP A 325 -11.17 -18.06 -1.56
N ILE A 326 -10.53 -19.23 -1.46
CA ILE A 326 -10.05 -20.01 -2.62
C ILE A 326 -11.17 -20.43 -3.60
N ARG A 327 -12.44 -20.30 -3.21
CA ARG A 327 -13.62 -20.61 -4.03
C ARG A 327 -14.26 -19.35 -4.62
N GLY A 328 -13.65 -18.17 -4.43
CA GLY A 328 -14.18 -16.90 -4.91
C GLY A 328 -15.28 -16.30 -4.02
N LEU A 329 -15.56 -16.88 -2.84
CA LEU A 329 -16.60 -16.40 -1.96
C LEU A 329 -16.03 -15.38 -0.97
N ARG A 330 -16.71 -14.23 -0.87
CA ARG A 330 -16.37 -13.19 0.12
C ARG A 330 -16.87 -13.62 1.49
N ARG A 331 -15.95 -13.76 2.44
CA ARG A 331 -16.23 -14.25 3.80
C ARG A 331 -15.68 -13.31 4.85
N LYS A 332 -16.26 -13.38 6.05
CA LYS A 332 -15.76 -12.66 7.21
C LYS A 332 -14.61 -13.45 7.83
N ASN A 333 -13.46 -12.82 7.97
CA ASN A 333 -12.25 -13.41 8.54
C ASN A 333 -11.85 -12.64 9.80
N VAL A 334 -11.21 -13.32 10.74
CA VAL A 334 -10.48 -12.70 11.84
C VAL A 334 -9.03 -13.16 11.82
N LEU A 335 -8.12 -12.22 12.08
CA LEU A 335 -6.72 -12.49 12.34
C LEU A 335 -6.34 -11.84 13.67
N ILE A 336 -5.99 -12.67 14.64
CA ILE A 336 -5.53 -12.24 15.96
C ILE A 336 -4.04 -12.51 16.04
N GLU A 337 -3.28 -11.45 16.27
CA GLU A 337 -1.85 -11.53 16.48
C GLU A 337 -1.58 -11.71 17.96
N MET A 338 -0.70 -12.66 18.28
CA MET A 338 -0.22 -12.86 19.62
C MET A 338 1.31 -13.00 19.62
N GLN A 339 1.98 -12.15 20.40
CA GLN A 339 3.41 -12.27 20.65
C GLN A 339 3.60 -13.32 21.74
N LEU A 340 4.38 -14.35 21.44
CA LEU A 340 4.70 -15.35 22.45
C LEU A 340 5.73 -14.78 23.41
N ILE A 341 5.49 -14.97 24.71
CA ILE A 341 6.48 -14.64 25.74
C ILE A 341 7.53 -15.74 25.67
N THR A 342 8.63 -15.46 24.96
CA THR A 342 9.81 -16.32 24.98
C THR A 342 10.27 -16.42 26.44
N SER A 343 10.40 -17.65 26.94
CA SER A 343 10.97 -17.85 28.27
C SER A 343 12.36 -17.21 28.32
N PRO A 344 12.70 -16.49 29.38
CA PRO A 344 13.82 -15.57 29.28
C PRO A 344 14.99 -16.16 30.13
N PHE A 345 16.20 -16.39 29.62
CA PHE A 345 17.15 -15.29 29.40
C PHE A 345 16.44 -13.97 29.11
N ALA A 346 16.07 -13.27 30.18
CA ALA A 346 15.41 -11.97 30.15
C ALA A 346 16.44 -10.89 30.00
N PRO A 347 16.27 -9.91 29.09
CA PRO A 347 16.72 -8.59 29.45
C PRO A 347 15.93 -8.17 30.69
N PRO A 348 16.58 -7.65 31.74
CA PRO A 348 15.87 -7.02 32.83
C PRO A 348 14.97 -5.93 32.25
N GLU A 349 13.78 -5.78 32.85
CA GLU A 349 12.90 -4.65 32.60
C GLU A 349 13.75 -3.38 32.56
N GLN A 350 13.76 -2.68 31.41
CA GLN A 350 14.33 -1.35 31.37
C GLN A 350 13.55 -0.52 32.37
N GLY A 351 14.26 -0.15 33.43
CA GLY A 351 13.73 0.56 34.56
C GLY A 351 12.95 1.79 34.13
N LYS A 352 11.92 2.07 34.92
CA LYS A 352 11.44 3.42 35.15
C LYS A 352 12.61 4.39 35.04
N LEU A 353 12.51 5.34 34.12
CA LEU A 353 13.24 6.60 34.25
C LEU A 353 12.84 7.15 35.62
N ILE A 354 13.76 7.02 36.56
CA ILE A 354 13.73 7.81 37.78
C ILE A 354 13.97 9.23 37.30
N GLU A 355 12.99 10.08 37.59
CA GLU A 355 13.09 11.53 37.51
C GLU A 355 14.33 11.98 38.30
N ASP A 356 15.18 12.78 37.67
CA ASP A 356 15.93 13.89 38.26
C ASP A 356 16.07 14.99 37.21
#